data_AF-M3FJ29-F1
#
_entry.id   AF-M3FJ29-F1
#
_cell.length_a   1.000
_cell.length_b   1.000
_cell.length_c   1.000
_cell.angle_alpha   90.00
_cell.angle_beta   90.00
_cell.angle_gamma   90.00
#
_symmetry.space_group_name_H-M   'P 1'
#
loop_
_entity.id
_entity.type
_entity.pdbx_description
1 polymer ?
#
loop_
_entity_poly.entity_id
_entity_poly.type
_entity_poly.pdbx_seq_one_letter_code
_entity_poly.pdbx_strand_id
1 'polypeptide(L)'
;MNDSGVSKIYASALLGAVNSPEEVEQELGDLVQLLFKEEKIRNFFLSPTVSIEEKENILEKNLRGKILDVTLNFLGVLLNKGRFINLPEIQKRFTVELDKKREEFVHK
;
A
#
# COMPACT_ATOMS: atom_id res chain seq x y z
N MET A 1 9.56 12.96 -13.63
CA MET A 1 8.10 12.76 -13.66
C MET A 1 7.65 12.58 -12.22
N ASN A 2 6.62 13.31 -11.79
CA ASN A 2 6.35 13.62 -10.37
C ASN A 2 5.55 12.52 -9.63
N ASP A 3 5.95 11.25 -9.72
CA ASP A 3 5.30 10.14 -8.98
C ASP A 3 5.35 10.36 -7.47
N SER A 4 6.41 11.02 -7.01
CA SER A 4 6.62 11.45 -5.63
C SER A 4 5.48 12.31 -5.04
N GLY A 5 4.77 13.10 -5.85
CA GLY A 5 3.65 13.89 -5.35
C GLY A 5 2.42 13.04 -5.03
N VAL A 6 2.12 12.07 -5.91
CA VAL A 6 0.96 11.19 -5.81
C VAL A 6 1.13 10.22 -4.63
N SER A 7 2.30 9.61 -4.51
CA SER A 7 2.63 8.70 -3.41
C SER A 7 2.48 9.39 -2.05
N LYS A 8 2.86 10.67 -1.95
CA LYS A 8 2.73 11.46 -0.72
C LYS A 8 1.28 11.70 -0.33
N ILE A 9 0.45 12.10 -1.30
CA ILE A 9 -0.96 12.39 -1.05
C ILE A 9 -1.67 11.12 -0.56
N TYR A 10 -1.43 9.97 -1.19
CA TYR A 10 -2.01 8.70 -0.74
C TYR A 10 -1.52 8.31 0.65
N ALA A 11 -0.21 8.43 0.91
CA ALA A 11 0.35 8.13 2.23
C ALA A 11 -0.27 8.99 3.33
N SER A 12 -0.33 10.31 3.15
CA SER A 12 -0.92 11.22 4.14
C SER A 12 -2.43 11.01 4.29
N ALA A 13 -3.16 10.73 3.21
CA ALA A 13 -4.60 10.44 3.26
C ALA A 13 -4.88 9.13 4.00
N LEU A 14 -4.12 8.07 3.71
CA LEU A 14 -4.22 6.80 4.42
C LEU A 14 -3.88 6.98 5.90
N LEU A 15 -2.80 7.69 6.23
CA LEU A 15 -2.37 7.97 7.60
C LEU A 15 -3.44 8.72 8.42
N GLY A 16 -4.23 9.58 7.77
CA GLY A 16 -5.36 10.27 8.39
C GLY A 16 -6.66 9.46 8.46
N ALA A 17 -6.80 8.42 7.64
CA ALA A 17 -7.99 7.58 7.56
C ALA A 17 -7.91 6.33 8.45
N VAL A 18 -6.70 5.90 8.83
CA VAL A 18 -6.45 4.70 9.63
C VAL A 18 -6.36 5.04 11.12
N ASN A 19 -6.92 4.19 11.97
CA ASN A 19 -6.82 4.33 13.43
C ASN A 19 -5.51 3.76 13.97
N SER A 20 -5.00 2.70 13.33
CA SER A 20 -3.77 1.98 13.71
C SER A 20 -2.74 2.12 12.59
N PRO A 21 -2.08 3.29 12.45
CA PRO A 21 -1.15 3.51 11.35
C PRO A 21 0.08 2.59 11.44
N GLU A 22 0.51 2.19 12.63
CA GLU A 22 1.64 1.28 12.82
C GLU A 22 1.35 -0.12 12.28
N GLU A 23 0.14 -0.65 12.49
CA GLU A 23 -0.29 -1.93 11.92
C GLU A 23 -0.34 -1.86 10.40
N VAL A 24 -0.93 -0.79 9.85
CA VAL A 24 -1.01 -0.57 8.39
C VAL A 24 0.39 -0.44 7.77
N GLU A 25 1.34 0.20 8.46
CA GLU A 25 2.72 0.32 8.01
C GLU A 25 3.40 -1.04 7.87
N GLN A 26 3.25 -1.89 8.88
CA GLN A 26 3.76 -3.26 8.86
C GLN A 26 3.12 -4.08 7.75
N GLU A 27 1.78 -4.03 7.62
CA GLU A 27 1.05 -4.73 6.57
C GLU A 27 1.52 -4.28 5.18
N LEU A 28 1.65 -2.98 4.94
CA LEU A 28 2.17 -2.45 3.67
C LEU A 28 3.59 -2.94 3.40
N GLY A 29 4.45 -3.00 4.42
CA GLY A 29 5.80 -3.54 4.32
C GLY A 29 5.81 -5.01 3.89
N ASP A 30 5.00 -5.84 4.54
CA ASP A 30 4.86 -7.26 4.23
C ASP A 30 4.27 -7.48 2.82
N LEU A 31 3.29 -6.66 2.42
CA LEU A 31 2.71 -6.68 1.09
C LEU A 31 3.72 -6.30 0.02
N VAL A 32 4.48 -5.23 0.23
CA VAL A 32 5.55 -4.82 -0.69
C VAL A 32 6.57 -5.94 -0.82
N GLN A 33 6.99 -6.55 0.28
CA GLN A 33 7.86 -7.72 0.21
C GLN A 33 7.19 -8.86 -0.56
N LEU A 34 5.99 -9.29 -0.19
CA LEU A 34 5.33 -10.44 -0.82
C LEU A 34 5.10 -10.23 -2.34
N LEU A 35 4.68 -9.04 -2.74
CA LEU A 35 4.26 -8.72 -4.10
C LEU A 35 5.42 -8.31 -5.01
N PHE A 36 6.47 -7.69 -4.45
CA PHE A 36 7.61 -7.19 -5.22
C PHE A 36 8.89 -8.02 -5.04
N LYS A 37 8.93 -9.00 -4.12
CA LYS A 37 10.07 -9.93 -3.97
C LYS A 37 10.20 -10.88 -5.15
N GLU A 38 9.09 -11.38 -5.68
CA GLU A 38 9.10 -12.23 -6.86
C GLU A 38 8.73 -11.44 -8.11
N GLU A 39 9.64 -11.43 -9.09
CA GLU A 39 9.43 -10.73 -10.36
C GLU A 39 8.19 -11.24 -11.10
N LYS A 40 7.90 -12.53 -11.02
CA LYS A 40 6.69 -13.13 -11.60
C LYS A 40 5.40 -12.54 -11.00
N ILE A 41 5.36 -12.42 -9.67
CA ILE A 41 4.20 -11.87 -8.95
C ILE A 41 4.05 -10.39 -9.31
N ARG A 42 5.15 -9.63 -9.25
CA ARG A 42 5.17 -8.22 -9.66
C ARG A 42 4.67 -8.05 -11.10
N ASN A 43 5.20 -8.81 -12.05
CA ASN A 43 4.80 -8.72 -13.45
C ASN A 43 3.34 -9.11 -13.66
N PHE A 44 2.82 -10.08 -12.91
CA PHE A 44 1.41 -10.44 -12.93
C PHE A 44 0.51 -9.25 -12.52
N PHE A 45 0.84 -8.58 -11.41
CA PHE A 45 0.07 -7.41 -10.95
C PHE A 45 0.24 -6.17 -11.83
N LEU A 46 1.42 -5.99 -12.44
CA LEU A 46 1.69 -4.90 -13.37
C LEU A 46 1.18 -5.19 -14.79
N SER A 47 0.87 -6.43 -15.12
CA SER A 47 0.46 -6.80 -16.48
C SER A 47 -0.93 -6.23 -16.80
N PRO A 48 -1.09 -5.51 -17.92
CA PRO A 48 -2.40 -5.06 -18.38
C PRO A 48 -3.28 -6.20 -18.92
N THR A 49 -2.70 -7.39 -19.18
CA THR A 49 -3.45 -8.55 -19.69
C THR A 49 -4.29 -9.25 -18.62
N VAL A 50 -3.97 -9.05 -17.35
CA VAL A 50 -4.70 -9.61 -16.23
C VAL A 50 -5.73 -8.59 -15.76
N SER A 51 -7.00 -9.01 -15.74
CA SER A 51 -8.12 -8.18 -15.30
C SER A 51 -7.94 -7.73 -13.84
N ILE A 52 -8.40 -6.50 -13.53
CA ILE A 52 -8.36 -5.95 -12.16
C ILE A 52 -9.10 -6.87 -11.20
N GLU A 53 -10.27 -7.38 -11.60
CA GLU A 53 -11.08 -8.31 -10.80
C GLU A 53 -10.30 -9.57 -10.42
N GLU A 54 -9.49 -10.12 -11.34
CA GLU A 54 -8.71 -11.32 -11.10
C GLU A 54 -7.58 -11.06 -10.08
N LYS A 55 -6.95 -9.89 -10.17
CA LYS A 55 -5.93 -9.43 -9.20
C LYS A 55 -6.55 -9.18 -7.82
N GLU A 56 -7.70 -8.50 -7.77
CA GLU A 56 -8.43 -8.25 -6.52
C GLU A 56 -8.85 -9.57 -5.87
N ASN A 57 -9.38 -10.52 -6.63
CA ASN A 57 -9.81 -11.83 -6.12
C ASN A 57 -8.63 -12.60 -5.50
N ILE A 58 -7.43 -12.51 -6.10
CA ILE A 58 -6.21 -13.09 -5.51
C ILE A 58 -5.82 -12.38 -4.22
N LEU A 59 -5.85 -11.04 -4.18
CA LEU A 59 -5.55 -10.28 -2.97
C LEU A 59 -6.55 -10.61 -1.87
N GLU A 60 -7.85 -10.57 -2.14
CA GLU A 60 -8.87 -10.92 -1.17
C GLU A 60 -8.69 -12.36 -0.67
N LYS A 61 -8.52 -13.34 -1.55
CA LYS A 61 -8.35 -14.74 -1.11
C LYS A 61 -7.13 -14.97 -0.24
N ASN A 62 -6.02 -14.26 -0.49
CA ASN A 62 -4.76 -14.50 0.22
C ASN A 62 -4.58 -13.60 1.45
N LEU A 63 -5.19 -12.42 1.47
CA LEU A 63 -4.97 -11.37 2.45
C LEU A 63 -6.20 -11.11 3.34
N ARG A 64 -7.41 -11.43 2.90
CA ARG A 64 -8.62 -11.25 3.70
C ARG A 64 -8.51 -12.10 4.98
N GLY A 65 -8.70 -11.45 6.13
CA GLY A 65 -8.52 -12.06 7.44
C GLY A 65 -7.06 -12.13 7.93
N LYS A 66 -6.08 -11.71 7.12
CA LYS A 66 -4.68 -11.51 7.55
C LYS A 66 -4.30 -10.05 7.69
N ILE A 67 -4.91 -9.18 6.87
CA ILE A 67 -4.72 -7.73 6.94
C ILE A 67 -6.01 -7.00 7.25
N LEU A 68 -5.90 -5.75 7.67
CA LEU A 68 -7.02 -4.84 7.89
C LEU A 68 -7.78 -4.56 6.59
N ASP A 69 -9.10 -4.45 6.70
CA ASP A 69 -9.96 -4.11 5.56
C ASP A 69 -9.58 -2.78 4.90
N VAL A 70 -9.07 -1.82 5.69
CA VAL A 70 -8.60 -0.53 5.16
C VAL A 70 -7.41 -0.69 4.22
N THR A 71 -6.48 -1.60 4.55
CA THR A 71 -5.31 -1.91 3.73
C THR A 71 -5.71 -2.67 2.47
N LEU A 72 -6.63 -3.64 2.60
CA LEU A 72 -7.15 -4.38 1.46
C LEU A 72 -7.90 -3.47 0.48
N ASN A 73 -8.78 -2.60 0.98
CA ASN A 73 -9.48 -1.59 0.19
C ASN A 73 -8.50 -0.65 -0.51
N PHE A 74 -7.44 -0.24 0.19
CA PHE A 74 -6.40 0.62 -0.38
C PHE A 74 -5.69 -0.04 -1.57
N LEU A 75 -5.34 -1.33 -1.46
CA LEU A 75 -4.77 -2.10 -2.57
C LEU A 75 -5.71 -2.16 -3.78
N GLY A 76 -7.00 -2.39 -3.55
CA GLY A 76 -8.02 -2.37 -4.61
C GLY A 76 -8.07 -1.03 -5.33
N VAL A 77 -8.04 0.08 -4.59
CA VAL A 77 -7.96 1.42 -5.19
C VAL A 77 -6.71 1.59 -6.05
N LEU A 78 -5.54 1.13 -5.58
CA LEU A 78 -4.30 1.22 -6.37
C LEU A 78 -4.34 0.35 -7.63
N LEU A 79 -4.90 -0.85 -7.55
CA LEU A 79 -5.11 -1.73 -8.70
C LEU A 79 -6.03 -1.08 -9.72
N ASN A 80 -7.18 -0.58 -9.28
CA ASN A 80 -8.18 0.04 -10.13
C ASN A 80 -7.66 1.32 -10.81
N LYS A 81 -6.82 2.09 -10.11
CA LYS A 81 -6.15 3.27 -10.68
C LYS A 81 -4.93 2.95 -11.55
N GLY A 82 -4.52 1.68 -11.67
CA GLY A 82 -3.29 1.29 -12.36
C GLY A 82 -2.01 1.81 -11.69
N ARG A 83 -2.09 2.17 -10.41
CA ARG A 83 -0.99 2.78 -9.61
C ARG A 83 -0.33 1.78 -8.68
N PHE A 84 -0.54 0.49 -8.92
CA PHE A 84 0.03 -0.58 -8.09
C PHE A 84 1.56 -0.54 -8.06
N ILE A 85 2.21 -0.09 -9.14
CA ILE A 85 3.66 0.13 -9.20
C ILE A 85 4.18 1.12 -8.15
N ASN A 86 3.33 2.03 -7.67
CA ASN A 86 3.70 3.04 -6.68
C ASN A 86 3.54 2.53 -5.24
N LEU A 87 3.04 1.32 -5.02
CA LEU A 87 2.89 0.73 -3.68
C LEU A 87 4.17 0.81 -2.82
N PRO A 88 5.37 0.39 -3.30
CA PRO A 88 6.60 0.52 -2.51
C PRO A 88 6.96 1.98 -2.19
N GLU A 89 6.66 2.92 -3.09
CA GLU A 89 6.94 4.34 -2.83
C GLU A 89 5.94 4.94 -1.83
N ILE A 90 4.67 4.54 -1.91
CA ILE A 90 3.62 4.89 -0.95
C ILE A 90 3.99 4.36 0.43
N GLN A 91 4.36 3.08 0.55
CA GLN A 91 4.77 2.48 1.81
C GLN A 91 5.93 3.27 2.43
N LYS A 92 6.96 3.57 1.64
CA LYS A 92 8.11 4.34 2.12
C LYS A 92 7.73 5.73 2.60
N ARG A 93 6.84 6.42 1.88
CA ARG A 93 6.33 7.73 2.31
C ARG A 93 5.42 7.64 3.53
N PHE A 94 4.63 6.58 3.64
CA PHE A 94 3.77 6.33 4.78
C PHE A 94 4.61 6.16 6.05
N THR A 95 5.66 5.33 6.01
CA THR A 95 6.63 5.19 7.11
C THR A 95 7.25 6.52 7.49
N VAL A 96 7.72 7.31 6.51
CA VAL A 96 8.35 8.62 6.78
C VAL A 96 7.37 9.61 7.43
N GLU A 97 6.11 9.65 6.99
CA GLU A 97 5.11 10.57 7.57
C GLU A 97 4.62 10.09 8.94
N LEU A 98 4.52 8.77 9.15
CA LEU A 98 4.24 8.18 10.46
C LEU A 98 5.36 8.48 11.45
N ASP A 99 6.62 8.29 11.05
CA ASP A 99 7.79 8.51 11.90
C ASP A 99 7.89 9.97 12.37
N LYS A 100 7.74 10.92 11.44
CA LYS A 100 7.65 12.36 11.78
C LYS A 100 6.54 12.65 12.80
N LYS A 101 5.37 12.03 12.58
CA LYS A 101 4.24 12.21 13.49
C LYS A 101 4.58 11.67 14.88
N ARG A 102 5.26 10.53 14.98
CA ARG A 102 5.76 9.98 16.26
C ARG A 102 6.77 10.92 16.92
N GLU A 103 7.74 11.45 16.19
CA GLU A 103 8.74 12.38 16.72
C GLU A 103 8.11 13.67 17.28
N GLU A 104 7.09 14.21 16.60
CA GLU A 104 6.34 15.39 17.06
C GLU A 104 5.60 15.17 18.38
N PHE A 105 5.11 13.94 18.64
CA PHE A 105 4.44 13.61 19.92
C PHE A 105 5.40 13.34 21.07
N VAL A 106 6.66 12.97 20.80
CA VAL A 106 7.67 12.68 21.84
C VAL A 106 8.30 13.95 22.41
N HIS A 107 8.22 15.09 21.70
CA HIS A 107 8.82 16.36 22.12
C HIS A 107 7.82 17.34 22.78
N LYS A 108 6.63 16.90 23.17
CA LYS A 108 5.60 17.74 23.82
C LYS A 108 5.27 17.24 25.22
#